data_AF-A0AAN9AZF6-F1
#
_entry.id   AF-A0AAN9AZF6-F1
#
_cell.length_a   1.000
_cell.length_b   1.000
_cell.length_c   1.000
_cell.angle_alpha   90.00
_cell.angle_beta   90.00
_cell.angle_gamma   90.00
#
_symmetry.space_group_name_H-M   'P 1'
#
loop_
_entity.id
_entity.type
_entity.pdbx_description
1 polymer ?
#
loop_
_entity_poly.entity_id
_entity_poly.type
_entity_poly.pdbx_seq_one_letter_code
_entity_poly.pdbx_strand_id
1 'polypeptide(L)'
;MKNKVCANNISFAEFADFVAASDPWKMNSHWKPVFLQCSPCLYRPHLIGKLETFSRDAREVLAVMNASWILDSFDPKQRVKDEVRNLISFNYYVSKVRDADDNCTSTAELAQRLWKTFQINGYLDDDLPFPPFQGEEVEETELMTSVDRALSTTLVKSRKERKEQRERAMVRAYRTVSKATLYKLQDIYWNDFVMYGYDPEPDFLFDQR
;
A
#
# COMPACT_ATOMS: atom_id res chain seq x y z
N MET A 1 -19.08 -9.12 30.43
CA MET A 1 -18.64 -9.00 29.02
C MET A 1 -17.40 -8.11 29.03
N LYS A 2 -16.23 -8.61 28.60
CA LYS A 2 -15.05 -7.76 28.46
C LYS A 2 -15.29 -6.88 27.23
N ASN A 3 -15.22 -5.55 27.38
CA ASN A 3 -15.21 -4.65 26.24
C ASN A 3 -14.04 -5.05 25.34
N LYS A 4 -14.37 -5.45 24.11
CA LYS A 4 -13.38 -5.87 23.11
C LYS A 4 -12.62 -4.62 22.67
N VAL A 5 -11.30 -4.66 22.75
CA VAL A 5 -10.45 -3.50 22.42
C VAL A 5 -10.17 -3.55 20.92
N CYS A 6 -10.78 -2.63 20.16
CA CYS A 6 -10.55 -2.48 18.73
C CYS A 6 -9.38 -1.54 18.48
N ALA A 7 -8.41 -1.97 17.67
CA ALA A 7 -7.21 -1.19 17.35
C ALA A 7 -7.43 -0.33 16.09
N ASN A 8 -8.41 0.56 16.12
CA ASN A 8 -8.86 1.26 14.91
C ASN A 8 -7.97 2.45 14.52
N ASN A 9 -7.20 3.02 15.44
CA ASN A 9 -6.46 4.26 15.17
C ASN A 9 -4.96 4.12 15.42
N ILE A 10 -4.36 3.04 14.90
CA ILE A 10 -2.90 2.85 14.94
C ILE A 10 -2.26 3.80 13.92
N SER A 11 -1.37 4.67 14.39
CA SER A 11 -0.53 5.50 13.54
C SER A 11 0.58 4.68 12.87
N PHE A 12 1.13 5.20 11.76
CA PHE A 12 2.26 4.55 11.10
C PHE A 12 3.48 4.40 12.02
N ALA A 13 3.74 5.38 12.89
CA ALA A 13 4.85 5.33 13.85
C ALA A 13 4.66 4.22 14.88
N GLU A 14 3.46 4.08 15.46
CA GLU A 14 3.16 2.99 16.40
C GLU A 14 3.26 1.61 15.74
N PHE A 15 2.82 1.50 14.49
CA PHE A 15 3.02 0.27 13.71
C PHE A 15 4.51 -0.01 13.48
N ALA A 16 5.30 0.99 13.09
CA ALA A 16 6.74 0.85 12.90
C ALA A 16 7.46 0.45 14.20
N ASP A 17 7.08 1.03 15.33
CA ASP A 17 7.59 0.69 16.65
C ASP A 17 7.26 -0.77 17.03
N PHE A 18 6.02 -1.20 16.75
CA PHE A 18 5.60 -2.59 16.95
C PHE A 18 6.44 -3.57 16.10
N VAL A 19 6.68 -3.25 14.83
CA VAL A 19 7.53 -4.07 13.96
C VAL A 19 8.97 -4.09 14.48
N ALA A 20 9.52 -2.93 14.85
CA ALA A 20 10.88 -2.83 15.38
C ALA A 20 11.08 -3.56 16.72
N ALA A 21 10.02 -3.80 17.48
CA ALA A 21 10.03 -4.55 18.73
C ALA A 21 9.73 -6.06 18.55
N SER A 22 9.32 -6.48 17.35
CA SER A 22 8.89 -7.86 17.09
C SER A 22 10.07 -8.77 16.75
N ASP A 23 9.97 -10.05 17.12
CA ASP A 23 10.93 -11.09 16.72
C ASP A 23 10.80 -11.36 15.20
N PRO A 24 11.85 -11.11 14.37
CA PRO A 24 11.79 -11.27 12.92
C PRO A 24 11.35 -12.66 12.46
N TRP A 25 11.61 -13.70 13.24
CA TRP A 25 11.23 -15.07 12.89
C TRP A 25 9.74 -15.35 13.09
N LYS A 26 9.09 -14.59 13.98
CA LYS A 26 7.66 -14.72 14.33
C LYS A 26 6.78 -13.60 13.77
N MET A 27 7.37 -12.67 13.02
CA MET A 27 6.62 -11.61 12.33
C MET A 27 5.59 -12.18 11.35
N ASN A 28 4.50 -11.44 11.18
CA ASN A 28 3.52 -11.70 10.15
C ASN A 28 4.18 -11.61 8.75
N SER A 29 3.78 -12.47 7.82
CA SER A 29 4.33 -12.52 6.46
C SER A 29 4.20 -11.21 5.68
N HIS A 30 3.27 -10.31 6.03
CA HIS A 30 3.11 -9.04 5.31
C HIS A 30 4.22 -8.02 5.62
N TRP A 31 4.91 -8.15 6.76
CA TRP A 31 6.01 -7.25 7.14
C TRP A 31 7.26 -8.01 7.61
N LYS A 32 7.29 -9.34 7.51
CA LYS A 32 8.51 -10.10 7.79
C LYS A 32 9.55 -9.84 6.68
N PRO A 33 10.85 -9.72 6.99
CA PRO A 33 11.90 -9.55 5.98
C PRO A 33 11.79 -10.57 4.84
N VAL A 34 11.96 -10.11 3.60
CA VAL A 34 11.76 -10.92 2.40
C VAL A 34 12.80 -12.04 2.36
N PHE A 35 14.04 -11.81 2.78
CA PHE A 35 15.07 -12.84 2.82
C PHE A 35 14.70 -14.04 3.73
N LEU A 36 13.86 -13.82 4.76
CA LEU A 36 13.35 -14.87 5.65
C LEU A 36 12.16 -15.63 5.08
N GLN A 37 11.48 -15.08 4.08
CA GLN A 37 10.34 -15.70 3.42
C GLN A 37 10.72 -16.36 2.10
N CYS A 38 11.46 -15.62 1.27
CA CYS A 38 11.81 -15.95 -0.10
C CYS A 38 13.31 -15.68 -0.35
N SER A 39 14.19 -16.42 0.32
CA SER A 39 15.65 -16.23 0.19
C SER A 39 16.13 -16.45 -1.26
N PRO A 40 16.67 -15.42 -1.93
CA PRO A 40 17.13 -15.55 -3.32
C PRO A 40 18.30 -16.52 -3.44
N CYS A 41 19.05 -16.76 -2.37
CA CYS A 41 20.13 -17.75 -2.31
C CYS A 41 19.61 -19.19 -2.43
N LEU A 42 18.41 -19.46 -1.90
CA LEU A 42 17.75 -20.77 -1.95
C LEU A 42 16.95 -20.94 -3.25
N TYR A 43 16.12 -19.95 -3.59
CA TYR A 43 15.24 -20.03 -4.75
C TYR A 43 15.94 -19.79 -6.08
N ARG A 44 17.09 -19.10 -6.07
CA ARG A 44 17.93 -18.80 -7.25
C ARG A 44 17.10 -18.28 -8.44
N PRO A 45 16.35 -17.18 -8.27
CA PRO A 45 15.49 -16.67 -9.33
C PRO A 45 16.32 -16.19 -10.51
N HIS A 46 15.81 -16.41 -11.73
CA HIS A 46 16.39 -15.86 -12.96
C HIS A 46 16.18 -14.34 -13.06
N LEU A 47 15.15 -13.81 -12.40
CA LEU A 47 14.80 -12.40 -12.40
C LEU A 47 14.31 -11.97 -11.02
N ILE A 48 14.74 -10.79 -10.57
CA ILE A 48 14.19 -10.07 -9.43
C ILE A 48 13.57 -8.77 -9.96
N GLY A 49 12.25 -8.66 -9.91
CA GLY A 49 11.51 -7.45 -10.28
C GLY A 49 11.25 -6.56 -9.07
N LYS A 50 11.05 -5.25 -9.29
CA LYS A 50 10.65 -4.29 -8.26
C LYS A 50 9.30 -3.65 -8.59
N LEU A 51 8.49 -3.34 -7.58
CA LEU A 51 7.18 -2.69 -7.81
C LEU A 51 7.34 -1.28 -8.40
N GLU A 52 8.42 -0.58 -8.06
CA GLU A 52 8.78 0.73 -8.58
C GLU A 52 9.08 0.70 -10.08
N THR A 53 9.58 -0.43 -10.57
CA THR A 53 9.96 -0.67 -11.97
C THR A 53 9.06 -1.70 -12.67
N PHE A 54 7.93 -2.07 -12.06
CA PHE A 54 7.09 -3.18 -12.50
C PHE A 54 6.73 -3.15 -13.99
N SER A 55 6.36 -2.00 -14.55
CA SER A 55 6.02 -1.90 -15.98
C SER A 55 7.18 -2.21 -16.91
N ARG A 56 8.40 -1.83 -16.52
CA ARG A 56 9.61 -2.15 -17.28
C ARG A 56 9.92 -3.63 -17.13
N ASP A 57 9.95 -4.11 -15.89
CA ASP A 57 10.34 -5.49 -15.59
C ASP A 57 9.35 -6.51 -16.21
N ALA A 58 8.04 -6.22 -16.17
CA ALA A 58 7.02 -7.04 -16.81
C ALA A 58 7.17 -7.10 -18.34
N ARG A 59 7.56 -6.00 -18.98
CA ARG A 59 7.81 -5.97 -20.43
C ARG A 59 8.98 -6.88 -20.80
N GLU A 60 10.06 -6.83 -20.05
CA GLU A 60 11.23 -7.69 -20.28
C GLU A 60 10.88 -9.17 -20.08
N VAL A 61 10.14 -9.51 -19.01
CA VAL A 61 9.66 -10.90 -18.78
C VAL A 61 8.83 -11.39 -19.95
N LEU A 62 7.85 -10.60 -20.39
CA LEU A 62 6.97 -10.97 -21.50
C LEU A 62 7.73 -11.12 -22.81
N ALA A 63 8.75 -10.29 -23.06
CA ALA A 63 9.60 -10.41 -24.24
C ALA A 63 10.38 -11.74 -24.22
N VAL A 64 10.99 -12.10 -23.08
CA VAL A 64 11.70 -13.38 -22.91
C VAL A 64 10.77 -14.58 -23.08
N MET A 65 9.52 -14.46 -22.65
CA MET A 65 8.49 -15.51 -22.78
C MET A 65 7.83 -15.55 -24.17
N ASN A 66 8.24 -14.70 -25.12
CA ASN A 66 7.57 -14.53 -26.43
C ASN A 66 6.07 -14.22 -26.30
N ALA A 67 5.71 -13.45 -25.27
CA ALA A 67 4.35 -13.10 -24.87
C ALA A 67 4.11 -11.57 -24.89
N SER A 68 4.92 -10.82 -25.61
CA SER A 68 4.81 -9.35 -25.71
C SER A 68 3.43 -8.87 -26.18
N TRP A 69 2.72 -9.70 -26.95
CA TRP A 69 1.34 -9.43 -27.42
C TRP A 69 0.34 -9.19 -26.28
N ILE A 70 0.62 -9.65 -25.06
CA ILE A 70 -0.21 -9.36 -23.87
C ILE A 70 -0.24 -7.86 -23.58
N LEU A 71 0.80 -7.11 -23.95
CA LEU A 71 0.84 -5.66 -23.75
C LEU A 71 -0.05 -4.90 -24.74
N ASP A 72 -0.48 -5.51 -25.85
CA ASP A 72 -1.31 -4.85 -26.85
C ASP A 72 -2.74 -4.61 -26.34
N SER A 73 -3.20 -5.42 -25.38
CA SER A 73 -4.50 -5.27 -24.71
C SER A 73 -4.44 -4.42 -23.43
N PHE A 74 -3.27 -3.92 -23.05
CA PHE A 74 -3.08 -3.18 -21.81
C PHE A 74 -3.55 -1.73 -21.95
N ASP A 75 -4.67 -1.39 -21.31
CA ASP A 75 -5.09 -0.01 -21.11
C ASP A 75 -4.70 0.50 -19.70
N PRO A 76 -3.74 1.44 -19.59
CA PRO A 76 -3.33 2.00 -18.31
C PRO A 76 -4.46 2.70 -17.55
N LYS A 77 -5.46 3.26 -18.25
CA LYS A 77 -6.60 3.95 -17.62
C LYS A 77 -7.59 2.93 -17.05
N GLN A 78 -7.89 1.88 -17.81
CA GLN A 78 -8.74 0.80 -17.33
C GLN A 78 -8.13 0.10 -16.12
N ARG A 79 -6.81 -0.12 -16.11
CA ARG A 79 -6.09 -0.68 -14.96
C ARG A 79 -6.35 0.07 -13.66
N VAL A 80 -6.32 1.41 -13.67
CA VAL A 80 -6.56 2.22 -12.46
C VAL A 80 -8.00 2.04 -11.97
N LYS A 81 -8.97 2.03 -12.89
CA LYS A 81 -10.37 1.80 -12.54
C LYS A 81 -10.58 0.41 -11.94
N ASP A 82 -10.00 -0.61 -12.55
CA ASP A 82 -10.10 -2.00 -12.08
C ASP A 82 -9.46 -2.16 -10.70
N GLU A 83 -8.29 -1.57 -10.47
CA GLU A 83 -7.59 -1.61 -9.18
C GLU A 83 -8.44 -0.99 -8.07
N VAL A 84 -9.00 0.20 -8.31
CA VAL A 84 -9.88 0.89 -7.35
C VAL A 84 -11.13 0.08 -7.06
N ARG A 85 -11.81 -0.44 -8.10
CA ARG A 85 -13.02 -1.25 -7.96
C ARG A 85 -12.76 -2.52 -7.17
N ASN A 86 -11.71 -3.24 -7.52
CA ASN A 86 -11.34 -4.48 -6.84
C ASN A 86 -11.01 -4.23 -5.37
N LEU A 87 -10.31 -3.14 -5.04
CA LEU A 87 -10.03 -2.77 -3.65
C LEU A 87 -11.32 -2.46 -2.87
N ILE A 88 -12.28 -1.73 -3.46
CA ILE A 88 -13.57 -1.47 -2.82
C ILE A 88 -14.31 -2.79 -2.58
N SER A 89 -14.59 -3.55 -3.64
CA SER A 89 -15.40 -4.76 -3.54
C SER A 89 -14.78 -5.82 -2.64
N PHE A 90 -13.45 -6.03 -2.71
CA PHE A 90 -12.78 -6.98 -1.82
C PHE A 90 -12.89 -6.58 -0.35
N ASN A 91 -12.67 -5.31 -0.03
CA ASN A 91 -12.71 -4.87 1.37
C ASN A 91 -14.13 -4.86 1.94
N TYR A 92 -15.15 -4.50 1.13
CA TYR A 92 -16.55 -4.62 1.53
C TYR A 92 -16.99 -6.07 1.72
N TYR A 93 -16.54 -6.97 0.85
CA TYR A 93 -16.74 -8.40 1.02
C TYR A 93 -16.10 -8.91 2.32
N VAL A 94 -14.82 -8.57 2.55
CA VAL A 94 -14.08 -8.98 3.75
C VAL A 94 -14.70 -8.39 5.01
N SER A 95 -15.18 -7.15 4.99
CA SER A 95 -15.94 -6.54 6.09
C SER A 95 -17.17 -7.40 6.41
N LYS A 96 -18.03 -7.72 5.43
CA LYS A 96 -19.21 -8.56 5.67
C LYS A 96 -18.89 -9.95 6.23
N VAL A 97 -17.75 -10.54 5.84
CA VAL A 97 -17.34 -11.88 6.27
C VAL A 97 -16.65 -11.88 7.65
N ARG A 98 -15.78 -10.90 7.92
CA ARG A 98 -15.01 -10.82 9.18
C ARG A 98 -15.74 -10.11 10.30
N ASP A 99 -16.60 -9.16 9.98
CA ASP A 99 -17.32 -8.35 10.96
C ASP A 99 -18.42 -9.13 11.67
N ALA A 100 -18.72 -10.35 11.20
CA ALA A 100 -19.56 -11.32 11.91
C ALA A 100 -19.01 -11.69 13.31
N ASP A 101 -17.71 -11.53 13.57
CA ASP A 101 -17.08 -11.91 14.85
C ASP A 101 -16.53 -10.72 15.70
N ASP A 102 -16.27 -9.55 15.11
CA ASP A 102 -15.47 -8.50 15.78
C ASP A 102 -16.12 -7.11 15.89
N ASN A 103 -17.06 -6.69 15.03
CA ASN A 103 -17.73 -5.36 15.00
C ASN A 103 -16.78 -4.16 15.26
N CYS A 104 -15.56 -4.21 14.71
CA CYS A 104 -14.52 -3.22 15.00
C CYS A 104 -14.43 -2.10 13.96
N THR A 105 -15.04 -2.20 12.79
CA THR A 105 -14.89 -1.17 11.76
C THR A 105 -16.18 -1.02 10.99
N SER A 106 -16.84 0.13 11.14
CA SER A 106 -18.06 0.42 10.38
C SER A 106 -17.76 0.59 8.89
N THR A 107 -18.78 0.44 8.04
CA THR A 107 -18.60 0.62 6.60
C THR A 107 -18.29 2.09 6.24
N ALA A 108 -18.72 3.07 7.04
CA ALA A 108 -18.27 4.46 6.91
C ALA A 108 -16.76 4.62 7.20
N GLU A 109 -16.25 4.00 8.27
CA GLU A 109 -14.82 4.01 8.56
C GLU A 109 -14.01 3.30 7.46
N LEU A 110 -14.52 2.19 6.95
CA LEU A 110 -13.91 1.48 5.82
C LEU A 110 -13.84 2.36 4.57
N ALA A 111 -14.95 3.04 4.24
CA ALA A 111 -15.03 3.95 3.11
C ALA A 111 -14.03 5.10 3.24
N GLN A 112 -13.88 5.68 4.44
CA GLN A 112 -12.88 6.72 4.73
C GLN A 112 -11.45 6.21 4.51
N ARG A 113 -11.14 4.99 4.98
CA ARG A 113 -9.81 4.36 4.80
C ARG A 113 -9.52 4.09 3.33
N LEU A 114 -10.49 3.59 2.57
CA LEU A 114 -10.35 3.35 1.13
C LEU A 114 -10.14 4.66 0.38
N TRP A 115 -10.92 5.68 0.67
CA TRP A 115 -10.73 7.03 0.11
C TRP A 115 -9.32 7.54 0.36
N LYS A 116 -8.85 7.47 1.61
CA LYS A 116 -7.50 7.89 1.97
C LYS A 116 -6.43 7.05 1.28
N THR A 117 -6.67 5.75 1.10
CA THR A 117 -5.79 4.85 0.35
C THR A 117 -5.65 5.30 -1.11
N PHE A 118 -6.74 5.71 -1.75
CA PHE A 118 -6.71 6.22 -3.12
C PHE A 118 -6.00 7.57 -3.24
N GLN A 119 -6.08 8.42 -2.22
CA GLN A 119 -5.26 9.64 -2.13
C GLN A 119 -3.77 9.29 -2.00
N ILE A 120 -3.41 8.39 -1.07
CA ILE A 120 -2.01 7.97 -0.86
C ILE A 120 -1.39 7.39 -2.14
N ASN A 121 -2.16 6.63 -2.92
CA ASN A 121 -1.70 6.07 -4.19
C ASN A 121 -1.68 7.07 -5.36
N GLY A 122 -2.12 8.31 -5.13
CA GLY A 122 -2.20 9.35 -6.14
C GLY A 122 -3.33 9.17 -7.16
N TYR A 123 -4.33 8.32 -6.87
CA TYR A 123 -5.51 8.17 -7.71
C TYR A 123 -6.50 9.31 -7.51
N LEU A 124 -6.60 9.80 -6.28
CA LEU A 124 -7.37 10.98 -5.90
C LEU A 124 -6.44 12.10 -5.44
N ASP A 125 -6.91 13.34 -5.51
CA ASP A 125 -6.16 14.50 -5.00
C ASP A 125 -6.08 14.46 -3.46
N ASP A 126 -4.92 14.84 -2.91
CA ASP A 126 -4.62 14.77 -1.47
C ASP A 126 -5.56 15.65 -0.62
N ASP A 127 -6.05 16.74 -1.19
CA ASP A 127 -6.94 17.75 -0.61
C ASP A 127 -8.42 17.50 -0.94
N LEU A 128 -8.73 16.50 -1.77
CA LEU A 128 -10.10 16.16 -2.11
C LEU A 128 -10.85 15.66 -0.86
N PRO A 129 -11.88 16.37 -0.38
CA PRO A 129 -12.57 15.98 0.84
C PRO A 129 -13.30 14.64 0.65
N PHE A 130 -13.36 13.86 1.73
CA PHE A 130 -14.21 12.66 1.76
C PHE A 130 -15.67 13.07 1.55
N PRO A 131 -16.45 12.34 0.72
CA PRO A 131 -17.85 12.66 0.48
C PRO A 131 -18.67 12.68 1.78
N PRO A 132 -19.63 13.61 1.93
CA PRO A 132 -20.42 13.75 3.16
C PRO A 132 -21.52 12.70 3.24
N PHE A 133 -21.15 11.42 3.39
CA PHE A 133 -22.12 10.36 3.65
C PHE A 133 -22.78 10.56 5.02
N GLN A 134 -24.03 10.13 5.15
CA GLN A 134 -24.80 10.26 6.38
C GLN A 134 -24.79 8.95 7.16
N GLY A 135 -24.52 9.02 8.46
CA GLY A 135 -24.53 7.86 9.35
C GLY A 135 -23.20 7.11 9.42
N GLU A 136 -23.24 5.94 10.06
CA GLU A 136 -22.07 5.06 10.25
C GLU A 136 -21.96 3.99 9.16
N GLU A 137 -22.94 3.94 8.25
CA GLU A 137 -22.98 2.99 7.15
C GLU A 137 -22.85 3.71 5.81
N VAL A 138 -22.04 3.16 4.92
CA VAL A 138 -21.87 3.62 3.54
C VAL A 138 -21.96 2.41 2.63
N GLU A 139 -22.90 2.41 1.71
CA GLU A 139 -23.06 1.30 0.77
C GLU A 139 -21.89 1.21 -0.21
N GLU A 140 -21.54 -0.02 -0.61
CA GLU A 140 -20.44 -0.26 -1.55
C GLU A 140 -20.63 0.53 -2.85
N THR A 141 -21.86 0.55 -3.36
CA THR A 141 -22.23 1.23 -4.61
C THR A 141 -22.15 2.76 -4.48
N GLU A 142 -22.44 3.32 -3.31
CA GLU A 142 -22.35 4.76 -3.04
C GLU A 142 -20.89 5.22 -3.03
N LEU A 143 -20.02 4.47 -2.36
CA LEU A 143 -18.58 4.72 -2.39
C LEU A 143 -18.04 4.58 -3.81
N MET A 144 -18.40 3.48 -4.50
CA MET A 144 -17.95 3.21 -5.86
C MET A 144 -18.29 4.37 -6.81
N THR A 145 -19.54 4.85 -6.76
CA THR A 145 -20.02 5.97 -7.58
C THR A 145 -19.26 7.26 -7.27
N SER A 146 -19.00 7.52 -5.98
CA SER A 146 -18.28 8.71 -5.55
C SER A 146 -16.82 8.71 -6.01
N VAL A 147 -16.16 7.55 -5.93
CA VAL A 147 -14.78 7.38 -6.41
C VAL A 147 -14.71 7.44 -7.93
N ASP A 148 -15.63 6.82 -8.66
CA ASP A 148 -15.68 6.90 -10.13
C ASP A 148 -15.86 8.36 -10.61
N ARG A 149 -16.71 9.13 -9.92
CA ARG A 149 -16.86 10.57 -10.19
C ARG A 149 -15.56 11.33 -9.95
N ALA A 150 -14.90 11.09 -8.81
CA ALA A 150 -13.63 11.74 -8.47
C ALA A 150 -12.47 11.33 -9.40
N LEU A 151 -12.44 10.06 -9.83
CA LEU A 151 -11.47 9.60 -10.81
C LEU A 151 -11.67 10.29 -12.16
N SER A 152 -12.91 10.50 -12.60
CA SER A 152 -13.15 11.18 -13.87
C SER A 152 -12.59 12.60 -13.90
N THR A 153 -12.49 13.27 -12.74
CA THR A 153 -11.85 14.59 -12.59
C THR A 153 -10.34 14.50 -12.39
N THR A 154 -9.84 13.53 -11.63
CA THR A 154 -8.41 13.42 -11.26
C THR A 154 -7.55 12.64 -12.27
N LEU A 155 -8.15 11.86 -13.17
CA LEU A 155 -7.46 11.09 -14.22
C LEU A 155 -6.64 11.96 -15.22
N VAL A 156 -6.68 13.29 -15.06
CA VAL A 156 -5.78 14.24 -15.71
C VAL A 156 -4.33 14.11 -15.21
N LYS A 157 -4.11 13.68 -13.96
CA LYS A 157 -2.76 13.51 -13.40
C LYS A 157 -1.93 12.52 -14.22
N SER A 158 -0.75 12.96 -14.62
CA SER A 158 0.26 12.13 -15.24
C SER A 158 0.74 11.04 -14.29
N ARG A 159 1.29 9.96 -14.85
CA ARG A 159 1.91 8.88 -14.06
C ARG A 159 2.99 9.39 -13.12
N LYS A 160 3.72 10.44 -13.53
CA LYS A 160 4.78 11.06 -12.74
C LYS A 160 4.21 11.75 -11.50
N GLU A 161 3.17 12.58 -11.66
CA GLU A 161 2.53 13.28 -10.54
C GLU A 161 1.94 12.31 -9.51
N ARG A 162 1.31 11.21 -9.95
CA ARG A 162 0.80 10.18 -9.04
C ARG A 162 1.93 9.51 -8.25
N LYS A 163 3.04 9.19 -8.92
CA LYS A 163 4.23 8.62 -8.28
C LYS A 163 4.79 9.58 -7.22
N GLU A 164 4.92 10.86 -7.54
CA GLU A 164 5.41 11.88 -6.61
C GLU A 164 4.48 12.08 -5.41
N GLN A 165 3.16 12.04 -5.59
CA GLN A 165 2.20 12.11 -4.48
C GLN A 165 2.36 10.93 -3.53
N ARG A 166 2.49 9.71 -4.07
CA ARG A 166 2.74 8.50 -3.29
C ARG A 166 4.05 8.56 -2.52
N GLU A 167 5.12 9.03 -3.17
CA GLU A 167 6.42 9.23 -2.53
C GLU A 167 6.33 10.26 -1.41
N ARG A 168 5.65 11.40 -1.62
CA ARG A 168 5.42 12.39 -0.55
C ARG A 168 4.61 11.82 0.62
N ALA A 169 3.61 10.98 0.36
CA ALA A 169 2.84 10.32 1.41
C ALA A 169 3.72 9.36 2.23
N MET A 170 4.53 8.54 1.55
CA MET A 170 5.50 7.64 2.19
C MET A 170 6.51 8.41 3.05
N VAL A 171 7.14 9.45 2.51
CA VAL A 171 8.13 10.26 3.25
C VAL A 171 7.49 10.93 4.45
N ARG A 172 6.29 11.50 4.32
CA ARG A 172 5.54 12.09 5.45
C ARG A 172 5.29 11.07 6.56
N ALA A 173 4.93 9.84 6.22
CA ALA A 173 4.71 8.78 7.20
C ALA A 173 6.02 8.36 7.90
N TYR A 174 7.10 8.09 7.15
CA TYR A 174 8.39 7.71 7.76
C TYR A 174 9.03 8.82 8.61
N ARG A 175 8.75 10.10 8.31
CA ARG A 175 9.21 11.22 9.13
C ARG A 175 8.59 11.28 10.52
N THR A 176 7.47 10.58 10.77
CA THR A 176 6.90 10.49 12.12
C THR A 176 7.56 9.40 12.96
N VAL A 177 8.40 8.55 12.36
CA VAL A 177 9.09 7.44 13.03
C VAL A 177 10.37 7.95 13.70
N SER A 178 10.64 7.50 14.92
CA SER A 178 11.86 7.90 15.64
C SER A 178 13.12 7.36 14.95
N LYS A 179 14.24 8.11 15.02
CA LYS A 179 15.53 7.62 14.50
C LYS A 179 15.92 6.28 15.12
N ALA A 180 15.69 6.08 16.41
CA ALA A 180 15.97 4.81 17.09
C ALA A 180 15.17 3.64 16.49
N THR A 181 13.91 3.87 16.16
CA THR A 181 13.05 2.87 15.48
C THR A 181 13.54 2.61 14.06
N LEU A 182 13.89 3.66 13.31
CA LEU A 182 14.44 3.51 11.96
C LEU A 182 15.72 2.66 11.94
N TYR A 183 16.66 2.90 12.85
CA TYR A 183 17.88 2.09 12.96
C TYR A 183 17.58 0.62 13.29
N LYS A 184 16.62 0.35 14.18
CA LYS A 184 16.19 -1.03 14.46
C LYS A 184 15.57 -1.71 13.23
N LEU A 185 14.76 -0.97 12.46
CA LEU A 185 14.21 -1.50 11.21
C LEU A 185 15.34 -1.77 10.21
N GLN A 186 16.34 -0.90 10.09
CA GLN A 186 17.51 -1.18 9.26
C GLN A 186 18.20 -2.49 9.65
N ASP A 187 18.41 -2.74 10.94
CA ASP A 187 19.00 -3.99 11.43
C ASP A 187 18.14 -5.21 11.03
N ILE A 188 16.82 -5.12 11.19
CA ILE A 188 15.87 -6.20 10.85
C ILE A 188 15.88 -6.52 9.36
N TYR A 189 15.90 -5.49 8.50
CA TYR A 189 15.83 -5.63 7.04
C TYR A 189 17.18 -5.53 6.34
N TRP A 190 18.31 -5.55 7.06
CA TRP A 190 19.65 -5.32 6.50
C TRP A 190 19.95 -6.19 5.28
N ASN A 191 19.65 -7.49 5.38
CA ASN A 191 19.83 -8.42 4.28
C ASN A 191 18.97 -8.05 3.06
N ASP A 192 17.76 -7.54 3.26
CA ASP A 192 16.91 -7.09 2.15
C ASP A 192 17.50 -5.85 1.47
N PHE A 193 18.03 -4.88 2.24
CA PHE A 193 18.70 -3.71 1.67
C PHE A 193 19.87 -4.12 0.78
N VAL A 194 20.75 -4.98 1.28
CA VAL A 194 21.94 -5.46 0.54
C VAL A 194 21.55 -6.32 -0.66
N MET A 195 20.67 -7.31 -0.47
CA MET A 195 20.33 -8.27 -1.52
C MET A 195 19.56 -7.64 -2.67
N TYR A 196 18.70 -6.65 -2.38
CA TYR A 196 17.83 -6.05 -3.38
C TYR A 196 18.28 -4.63 -3.80
N GLY A 197 19.42 -4.17 -3.29
CA GLY A 197 20.03 -2.89 -3.67
C GLY A 197 19.13 -1.71 -3.33
N TYR A 198 18.65 -1.66 -2.09
CA TYR A 198 17.98 -0.49 -1.52
C TYR A 198 18.96 0.27 -0.63
N ASP A 199 18.85 1.59 -0.62
CA ASP A 199 19.59 2.45 0.29
C ASP A 199 19.02 2.32 1.71
N PRO A 200 19.79 1.86 2.71
CA PRO A 200 19.32 1.78 4.08
C PRO A 200 19.16 3.15 4.73
N GLU A 201 19.91 4.18 4.28
CA GLU A 201 19.96 5.51 4.90
C GLU A 201 19.65 6.63 3.90
N PRO A 202 18.46 6.63 3.27
CA PRO A 202 18.13 7.63 2.27
C PRO A 202 18.13 9.06 2.84
N ASP A 203 18.79 9.98 2.13
CA ASP A 203 18.94 11.39 2.52
C ASP A 203 17.62 12.04 2.93
N PHE A 204 16.52 11.76 2.22
CA PHE A 204 15.21 12.37 2.49
C PHE A 204 14.59 12.00 3.85
N LEU A 205 15.13 10.97 4.53
CA LEU A 205 14.78 10.56 5.90
C LEU A 205 15.90 10.88 6.91
N PHE A 206 17.17 10.70 6.54
CA PHE A 206 18.29 10.74 7.49
C PHE A 206 19.12 12.04 7.45
N ASP A 207 19.18 12.73 6.31
CA ASP A 207 19.83 14.04 6.19
C ASP A 207 18.81 15.13 6.52
N GLN A 208 18.84 15.59 7.78
CA GLN A 208 18.13 16.78 8.21
C GLN A 208 19.12 17.93 8.35
N ARG A 209 19.47 18.54 7.21
CA ARG A 209 19.99 19.91 7.18
C ARG A 209 18.84 20.90 7.13
#